data_AF-A0AAU7C4G2-F1
#
_entry.id   AF-A0AAU7C4G2-F1
#
_cell.length_a   1.000
_cell.length_b   1.000
_cell.length_c   1.000
_cell.angle_alpha   90.00
_cell.angle_beta   90.00
_cell.angle_gamma   90.00
#
_symmetry.space_group_name_H-M   'P 1'
#
loop_
_entity.id
_entity.type
_entity.pdbx_description
1 polymer ?
#
loop_
_entity_poly.entity_id
_entity_poly.type
_entity_poly.pdbx_seq_one_letter_code
_entity_poly.pdbx_strand_id
1 'polypeptide(L)'
;MNGTFRKQIVEAIGTILALLLITIAAAGLALFLTLLISPLLLRIPSHFLNLSNAVVLKDYRHLLMYLVQPWPQPPLHLAGIPMTESAVEHFSDVRHLIITALAITGLALFGACGIMQYEKKTWQLWKLSGLLKNLLALLIVVGMMIIIDFDDFFIKFHYLAFSNMNWVFSPTSNPIINLFPDDFFAMLFGIWWLFTILLLSLIQWRINRYLSRLI
;
A
#
# COMPACT_ATOMS: atom_id res chain seq x y z
N MET A 1 -28.20 1.55 34.75
CA MET A 1 -26.93 0.88 34.35
C MET A 1 -26.74 0.78 32.84
N ASN A 2 -27.78 0.64 32.00
CA ASN A 2 -27.62 0.43 30.54
C ASN A 2 -27.07 1.63 29.73
N GLY A 3 -27.27 2.87 30.19
CA GLY A 3 -26.85 4.07 29.43
C GLY A 3 -25.33 4.29 29.38
N THR A 4 -24.64 4.07 30.50
CA THR A 4 -23.20 4.31 30.64
C THR A 4 -22.39 3.27 29.85
N PHE A 5 -22.81 2.01 29.90
CA PHE A 5 -22.18 0.91 29.16
C PHE A 5 -22.32 1.10 27.63
N ARG A 6 -23.52 1.45 27.15
CA ARG A 6 -23.77 1.75 25.74
C ARG A 6 -22.90 2.90 25.24
N LYS A 7 -22.75 3.96 26.05
CA LYS A 7 -21.90 5.11 25.71
C LYS A 7 -20.42 4.71 25.57
N GLN A 8 -19.88 3.93 26.51
CA GLN A 8 -18.50 3.44 26.46
C GLN A 8 -18.23 2.58 25.21
N ILE A 9 -19.18 1.71 24.84
CA ILE A 9 -19.06 0.89 23.63
C ILE A 9 -19.00 1.77 22.37
N VAL A 10 -19.90 2.74 22.25
CA VAL A 10 -19.94 3.63 21.08
C VAL A 10 -18.65 4.43 20.94
N GLU A 11 -18.10 4.95 22.04
CA GLU A 11 -16.82 5.66 22.03
C GLU A 11 -15.64 4.74 21.65
N ALA A 12 -15.64 3.49 22.14
CA ALA A 12 -14.62 2.51 21.79
C ALA A 12 -14.66 2.15 20.30
N ILE A 13 -15.86 1.88 19.76
CA ILE A 13 -16.07 1.61 18.33
C ILE A 13 -15.60 2.80 17.48
N GLY A 14 -15.98 4.03 17.87
CA GLY A 14 -15.55 5.24 17.18
C GLY A 14 -14.03 5.39 17.14
N THR A 15 -13.35 5.09 18.26
CA THR A 15 -11.88 5.16 18.35
C THR A 15 -11.21 4.11 17.47
N ILE A 16 -11.71 2.86 17.47
CA ILE A 16 -11.18 1.78 16.63
C ILE A 16 -11.37 2.13 15.15
N LEU A 17 -12.55 2.62 14.77
CA LEU A 17 -12.83 3.05 13.41
C LEU A 17 -11.90 4.20 12.99
N ALA A 18 -11.64 5.16 13.88
CA ALA A 18 -10.69 6.24 13.64
C ALA A 18 -9.29 5.72 13.32
N LEU A 19 -8.78 4.79 14.14
CA LEU A 19 -7.47 4.18 13.95
C LEU A 19 -7.40 3.41 12.63
N LEU A 20 -8.44 2.66 12.31
CA LEU A 20 -8.53 1.91 11.06
C LEU A 20 -8.46 2.84 9.86
N LEU A 21 -9.27 3.90 9.84
CA LEU A 21 -9.29 4.88 8.74
C LEU A 21 -7.96 5.61 8.60
N ILE A 22 -7.36 6.04 9.72
CA ILE A 22 -6.04 6.69 9.71
C ILE A 22 -4.97 5.74 9.17
N THR A 23 -5.00 4.48 9.57
CA THR A 23 -4.02 3.47 9.14
C THR A 23 -4.16 3.16 7.66
N ILE A 24 -5.38 2.92 7.18
CA ILE A 24 -5.67 2.69 5.76
C ILE A 24 -5.25 3.91 4.92
N ALA A 25 -5.58 5.13 5.38
CA ALA A 25 -5.20 6.36 4.69
C ALA A 25 -3.66 6.51 4.59
N ALA A 26 -2.94 6.25 5.67
CA ALA A 26 -1.48 6.32 5.70
C ALA A 26 -0.84 5.24 4.80
N ALA A 27 -1.29 4.00 4.91
CA ALA A 27 -0.79 2.88 4.11
C ALA A 27 -1.08 3.06 2.61
N GLY A 28 -2.26 3.57 2.28
CA GLY A 28 -2.66 3.86 0.90
C GLY A 28 -1.88 5.02 0.27
N LEU A 29 -1.64 6.10 1.04
CA LEU A 29 -0.77 7.19 0.60
C LEU A 29 0.67 6.71 0.40
N ALA A 30 1.18 5.88 1.31
CA ALA A 30 2.49 5.25 1.18
C ALA A 30 2.58 4.35 -0.06
N LEU A 31 1.51 3.62 -0.40
CA LEU A 31 1.45 2.79 -1.61
C LEU A 31 1.58 3.66 -2.86
N PHE A 32 0.79 4.73 -2.95
CA PHE A 32 0.87 5.67 -4.07
C PHE A 32 2.28 6.29 -4.21
N LEU A 33 2.90 6.70 -3.11
CA LEU A 33 4.27 7.22 -3.12
C LEU A 33 5.29 6.17 -3.56
N THR A 34 5.14 4.92 -3.12
CA THR A 34 6.02 3.81 -3.48
C THR A 34 5.94 3.51 -4.98
N LEU A 35 4.74 3.50 -5.56
CA LEU A 35 4.54 3.35 -7.01
C LEU A 35 5.12 4.53 -7.80
N LEU A 36 5.07 5.75 -7.26
CA LEU A 36 5.62 6.93 -7.92
C LEU A 36 7.16 6.89 -8.01
N ILE A 37 7.83 6.40 -6.97
CA ILE A 37 9.29 6.34 -6.91
C ILE A 37 9.87 5.06 -7.54
N SER A 38 9.08 4.01 -7.71
CA SER A 38 9.57 2.71 -8.19
C SER A 38 10.33 2.75 -9.52
N PRO A 39 10.05 3.65 -10.50
CA PRO A 39 10.88 3.78 -11.70
C PRO A 39 12.33 4.17 -11.43
N LEU A 40 12.60 4.84 -10.30
CA LEU A 40 13.95 5.24 -9.89
C LEU A 40 14.72 4.09 -9.23
N LEU A 41 14.00 3.07 -8.75
CA LEU A 41 14.55 1.91 -8.05
C LEU A 41 14.76 0.71 -8.97
N LEU A 42 14.14 0.74 -10.16
CA LEU A 42 14.21 -0.32 -11.15
C LEU A 42 15.65 -0.55 -11.60
N ARG A 43 16.16 -1.77 -11.39
CA ARG A 43 17.48 -2.21 -11.89
C ARG A 43 17.28 -2.99 -13.18
N ILE A 44 17.71 -2.42 -14.30
CA ILE A 44 17.59 -3.06 -15.61
C ILE A 44 18.83 -3.94 -15.85
N PRO A 45 18.67 -5.26 -16.08
CA PRO A 45 19.80 -6.14 -16.40
C PRO A 45 20.55 -5.69 -17.66
N SER A 46 21.87 -5.89 -17.70
CA SER A 46 22.67 -5.65 -18.90
C SER A 46 22.17 -6.51 -20.06
N HIS A 47 22.03 -5.91 -21.25
CA HIS A 47 21.53 -6.58 -22.45
C HIS A 47 20.11 -7.16 -22.34
N PHE A 48 19.27 -6.64 -21.45
CA PHE A 48 17.87 -7.07 -21.31
C PHE A 48 17.12 -7.00 -22.65
N LEU A 49 16.85 -8.16 -23.25
CA LEU A 49 16.21 -8.33 -24.56
C LEU A 49 16.88 -7.54 -25.72
N ASN A 50 18.15 -7.15 -25.57
CA ASN A 50 18.82 -6.20 -26.47
C ASN A 50 18.07 -4.86 -26.66
N LEU A 51 17.22 -4.49 -25.70
CA LEU A 51 16.51 -3.22 -25.68
C LEU A 51 17.38 -2.14 -25.02
N SER A 52 17.16 -0.88 -25.41
CA SER A 52 17.75 0.24 -24.69
C SER A 52 17.03 0.46 -23.35
N ASN A 53 17.74 0.92 -22.33
CA ASN A 53 17.16 1.22 -21.02
C ASN A 53 15.98 2.21 -21.12
N ALA A 54 16.02 3.12 -22.11
CA ALA A 54 14.93 4.07 -22.36
C ALA A 54 13.63 3.37 -22.78
N VAL A 55 13.71 2.33 -23.61
CA VAL A 55 12.54 1.53 -24.03
C VAL A 55 12.00 0.74 -22.84
N VAL A 56 12.86 0.05 -22.09
CA VAL A 56 12.46 -0.73 -20.91
C VAL A 56 11.77 0.17 -19.87
N LEU A 57 12.35 1.33 -19.59
CA LEU A 57 11.78 2.28 -18.64
C LEU A 57 10.47 2.91 -19.13
N LYS A 58 10.31 3.09 -20.45
CA LYS A 58 9.05 3.53 -21.05
C LYS A 58 7.96 2.48 -20.86
N ASP A 59 8.26 1.21 -21.13
CA ASP A 59 7.33 0.09 -20.93
C ASP A 59 6.95 -0.07 -19.44
N TYR A 60 7.93 0.03 -18.53
CA TYR A 60 7.67 -0.01 -17.10
C TYR A 60 6.75 1.14 -16.64
N ARG A 61 6.98 2.36 -17.13
CA ARG A 61 6.09 3.50 -16.82
C ARG A 61 4.70 3.32 -17.41
N HIS A 62 4.58 2.75 -18.60
CA HIS A 62 3.28 2.42 -19.19
C HIS A 62 2.54 1.42 -18.29
N LEU A 63 3.21 0.37 -17.83
CA LEU A 63 2.65 -0.58 -16.88
C LEU A 63 2.16 0.12 -15.61
N LEU A 64 2.97 0.98 -14.99
CA LEU A 64 2.54 1.71 -13.79
C LEU A 64 1.32 2.60 -14.05
N MET A 65 1.29 3.31 -15.18
CA MET A 65 0.12 4.12 -15.58
C MET A 65 -1.12 3.23 -15.71
N TYR A 66 -1.01 2.10 -16.40
CA TYR A 66 -2.11 1.13 -16.53
C TYR A 66 -2.66 0.68 -15.16
N LEU A 67 -1.77 0.40 -14.19
CA LEU A 67 -2.14 -0.08 -12.85
C LEU A 67 -2.90 0.96 -12.01
N VAL A 68 -2.55 2.25 -12.10
CA VAL A 68 -3.12 3.29 -11.24
C VAL A 68 -4.33 4.01 -11.85
N GLN A 69 -4.55 3.85 -13.16
CA GLN A 69 -5.53 4.60 -13.91
C GLN A 69 -6.95 4.06 -13.71
N PRO A 70 -7.89 4.82 -13.08
CA PRO A 70 -9.18 4.28 -12.68
C PRO A 70 -10.19 4.09 -13.82
N TRP A 71 -10.00 4.75 -14.97
CA TRP A 71 -10.93 4.63 -16.10
C TRP A 71 -10.65 3.38 -16.95
N PRO A 72 -11.66 2.80 -17.64
CA PRO A 72 -11.49 1.59 -18.45
C PRO A 72 -10.31 1.68 -19.42
N GLN A 73 -9.46 0.67 -19.42
CA GLN A 73 -8.28 0.55 -20.28
C GLN A 73 -8.44 -0.67 -21.20
N PRO A 74 -7.90 -0.61 -22.44
CA PRO A 74 -7.70 -1.81 -23.23
C PRO A 74 -6.72 -2.77 -22.52
N PRO A 75 -6.62 -4.04 -22.97
CA PRO A 75 -5.59 -4.96 -22.49
C PRO A 75 -4.19 -4.34 -22.55
N LEU A 76 -3.37 -4.60 -21.53
CA LEU A 76 -2.02 -4.05 -21.44
C LEU A 76 -1.18 -4.48 -22.65
N HIS A 77 -0.52 -3.51 -23.28
CA HIS A 77 0.38 -3.75 -24.39
C HIS A 77 1.68 -2.96 -24.20
N LEU A 78 2.80 -3.66 -24.07
CA LEU A 78 4.14 -3.08 -23.96
C LEU A 78 4.79 -2.99 -25.35
N ALA A 79 5.63 -1.99 -25.58
CA ALA A 79 6.18 -1.73 -26.91
C ALA A 79 7.38 -2.61 -27.25
N GLY A 80 8.22 -2.94 -26.26
CA GLY A 80 9.43 -3.73 -26.43
C GLY A 80 9.41 -5.07 -25.71
N ILE A 81 8.76 -5.16 -24.56
CA ILE A 81 8.74 -6.38 -23.73
C ILE A 81 7.58 -7.28 -24.14
N PRO A 82 7.83 -8.50 -24.65
CA PRO A 82 6.76 -9.42 -25.03
C PRO A 82 6.03 -9.95 -23.79
N MET A 83 4.73 -10.20 -23.96
CA MET A 83 3.86 -10.73 -22.91
C MET A 83 2.88 -11.74 -23.49
N THR A 84 2.63 -12.80 -22.73
CA THR A 84 1.55 -13.75 -23.00
C THR A 84 0.20 -13.21 -22.54
N GLU A 85 -0.90 -13.78 -23.04
CA GLU A 85 -2.26 -13.44 -22.62
C GLU A 85 -2.46 -13.62 -21.10
N SER A 86 -1.97 -14.74 -20.55
CA SER A 86 -2.00 -15.00 -19.10
C SER A 86 -1.28 -13.91 -18.28
N ALA A 87 -0.14 -13.40 -18.76
CA ALA A 87 0.54 -12.30 -18.08
C ALA A 87 -0.26 -10.99 -18.14
N VAL A 88 -0.88 -10.69 -19.29
CA VAL A 88 -1.77 -9.53 -19.45
C VAL A 88 -2.97 -9.64 -18.51
N GLU A 89 -3.57 -10.82 -18.37
CA GLU A 89 -4.65 -11.09 -17.42
C GLU A 89 -4.19 -10.86 -15.96
N HIS A 90 -3.02 -11.36 -15.58
CA HIS A 90 -2.49 -11.14 -14.23
C HIS A 90 -2.30 -9.64 -13.94
N PHE A 91 -1.73 -8.86 -14.86
CA PHE A 91 -1.60 -7.41 -14.65
C PHE A 91 -2.96 -6.69 -14.63
N SER A 92 -3.97 -7.22 -15.33
CA SER A 92 -5.35 -6.75 -15.19
C SER A 92 -5.88 -7.04 -13.77
N ASP A 93 -5.66 -8.21 -13.21
CA ASP A 93 -6.05 -8.53 -11.82
C ASP A 93 -5.34 -7.59 -10.82
N VAL A 94 -4.04 -7.38 -10.97
CA VAL A 94 -3.25 -6.44 -10.15
C VAL A 94 -3.79 -5.02 -10.28
N ARG A 95 -4.18 -4.59 -11.48
CA ARG A 95 -4.81 -3.28 -11.70
C ARG A 95 -6.09 -3.13 -10.89
N HIS A 96 -6.97 -4.14 -10.89
CA HIS A 96 -8.20 -4.10 -10.09
C HIS A 96 -7.88 -3.97 -8.60
N LEU A 97 -6.89 -4.72 -8.11
CA LEU A 97 -6.44 -4.65 -6.72
C LEU A 97 -5.92 -3.24 -6.36
N ILE A 98 -5.04 -2.66 -7.18
CA ILE A 98 -4.46 -1.34 -6.95
C ILE A 98 -5.53 -0.24 -7.00
N ILE A 99 -6.42 -0.25 -7.99
CA ILE A 99 -7.51 0.75 -8.08
C ILE A 99 -8.44 0.65 -6.87
N THR A 100 -8.77 -0.57 -6.43
CA THR A 100 -9.60 -0.81 -5.25
C THR A 100 -8.93 -0.26 -4.00
N ALA A 101 -7.64 -0.52 -3.82
CA ALA A 101 -6.86 0.02 -2.72
C ALA A 101 -6.82 1.56 -2.74
N LEU A 102 -6.61 2.19 -3.90
CA LEU A 102 -6.61 3.65 -4.05
C LEU A 102 -8.01 4.26 -3.77
N ALA A 103 -9.09 3.61 -4.21
CA ALA A 103 -10.46 4.06 -3.92
C ALA A 103 -10.77 4.00 -2.41
N ILE A 104 -10.43 2.88 -1.76
CA ILE A 104 -10.55 2.71 -0.30
C ILE A 104 -9.71 3.77 0.43
N THR A 105 -8.52 4.07 -0.07
CA THR A 105 -7.64 5.11 0.48
C THR A 105 -8.30 6.49 0.42
N GLY A 106 -8.93 6.84 -0.70
CA GLY A 106 -9.67 8.10 -0.84
C GLY A 106 -10.80 8.24 0.18
N LEU A 107 -11.59 7.18 0.37
CA LEU A 107 -12.65 7.13 1.38
C LEU A 107 -12.08 7.23 2.80
N ALA A 108 -11.00 6.51 3.07
CA ALA A 108 -10.33 6.51 4.37
C ALA A 108 -9.74 7.88 4.73
N LEU A 109 -9.13 8.58 3.77
CA LEU A 109 -8.62 9.94 3.95
C LEU A 109 -9.75 10.91 4.33
N PHE A 110 -10.87 10.85 3.61
CA PHE A 110 -12.03 11.68 3.91
C PHE A 110 -12.59 11.39 5.31
N GLY A 111 -12.79 10.11 5.64
CA GLY A 111 -13.27 9.67 6.95
C GLY A 111 -12.32 10.03 8.10
N ALA A 112 -11.02 9.80 7.94
CA ALA A 112 -9.99 10.14 8.92
C ALA A 112 -9.96 11.65 9.19
N CYS A 113 -10.05 12.49 8.15
CA CYS A 113 -10.11 13.95 8.31
C CYS A 113 -11.37 14.38 9.10
N GLY A 114 -12.53 13.79 8.82
CA GLY A 114 -13.77 14.07 9.53
C GLY A 114 -13.69 13.70 11.02
N ILE A 115 -13.21 12.50 11.32
CA ILE A 115 -13.09 12.01 12.71
C ILE A 115 -12.03 12.80 13.47
N MET A 116 -10.85 13.07 12.90
CA MET A 116 -9.83 13.88 13.57
C MET A 116 -10.35 15.28 13.95
N GLN A 117 -11.18 15.90 13.11
CA GLN A 117 -11.82 17.18 13.42
C GLN A 117 -12.85 17.05 14.55
N TYR A 118 -13.65 15.97 14.55
CA TYR A 118 -14.62 15.69 15.60
C TYR A 118 -13.96 15.46 16.96
N GLU A 119 -12.97 14.57 17.03
CA GLU A 119 -12.22 14.23 18.25
C GLU A 119 -11.48 15.44 18.84
N LYS A 120 -11.02 16.35 17.96
CA LYS A 120 -10.42 17.63 18.37
C LYS A 120 -11.45 18.55 19.02
N LYS A 121 -12.69 18.61 18.49
CA LYS A 121 -13.78 19.41 19.08
C LYS A 121 -14.27 18.85 20.41
N THR A 122 -14.21 17.53 20.60
CA THR A 122 -14.69 16.85 21.81
C THR A 122 -13.60 16.61 22.86
N TRP A 123 -12.37 17.07 22.62
CA TRP A 123 -11.22 16.92 23.52
C TRP A 123 -10.86 15.45 23.84
N GLN A 124 -11.14 14.54 22.91
CA GLN A 124 -10.97 13.09 23.10
C GLN A 124 -9.73 12.51 22.42
N LEU A 125 -8.90 13.35 21.77
CA LEU A 125 -7.68 12.94 21.05
C LEU A 125 -6.66 12.13 21.89
N TRP A 126 -6.70 12.23 23.23
CA TRP A 126 -5.85 11.45 24.12
C TRP A 126 -6.12 9.95 24.03
N LYS A 127 -7.36 9.53 23.76
CA LYS A 127 -7.73 8.11 23.54
C LYS A 127 -7.03 7.53 22.32
N LEU A 128 -6.96 8.34 21.25
CA LEU A 128 -6.32 7.97 19.99
C LEU A 128 -4.80 7.82 20.16
N SER A 129 -4.18 8.73 20.92
CA SER A 129 -2.72 8.75 21.14
C SER A 129 -2.19 7.45 21.74
N GLY A 130 -2.83 6.93 22.79
CA GLY A 130 -2.36 5.70 23.45
C GLY A 130 -2.46 4.47 22.56
N LEU A 131 -3.59 4.30 21.86
CA LEU A 131 -3.81 3.16 20.98
C LEU A 131 -2.98 3.24 19.70
N LEU A 132 -2.79 4.42 19.13
CA LEU A 132 -1.97 4.62 17.94
C LEU A 132 -0.49 4.27 18.22
N LYS A 133 0.02 4.60 19.41
CA LYS A 133 1.36 4.17 19.84
C LYS A 133 1.50 2.63 19.88
N ASN A 134 0.52 1.93 20.45
CA ASN A 134 0.53 0.47 20.51
C ASN A 134 0.41 -0.17 19.13
N LEU A 135 -0.46 0.40 18.28
CA LEU A 135 -0.62 -0.01 16.90
C LEU A 135 0.69 0.17 16.12
N LEU A 136 1.39 1.29 16.31
CA LEU A 136 2.67 1.56 15.66
C LEU A 136 3.71 0.50 16.05
N ALA A 137 3.80 0.15 17.34
CA ALA A 137 4.71 -0.91 17.79
C ALA A 137 4.37 -2.27 17.16
N LEU A 138 3.09 -2.61 17.07
CA LEU A 138 2.62 -3.84 16.41
C LEU A 138 2.99 -3.86 14.92
N LEU A 139 2.72 -2.78 14.19
CA LEU A 139 3.03 -2.66 12.76
C LEU A 139 4.54 -2.73 12.48
N ILE A 140 5.36 -2.23 13.41
CA ILE A 140 6.82 -2.36 13.31
C ILE A 140 7.23 -3.82 13.40
N VAL A 141 6.76 -4.55 14.42
CA VAL A 141 7.09 -5.96 14.60
C VAL A 141 6.61 -6.80 13.43
N VAL A 142 5.35 -6.64 13.01
CA VAL A 142 4.77 -7.40 11.89
C VAL A 142 5.50 -7.10 10.58
N GLY A 143 5.80 -5.83 10.28
CA GLY A 143 6.52 -5.48 9.07
C GLY A 143 7.94 -6.05 9.04
N MET A 144 8.65 -6.05 10.16
CA MET A 144 9.96 -6.68 10.27
C MET A 144 9.89 -8.20 10.03
N MET A 145 8.87 -8.88 10.56
CA MET A 145 8.67 -10.31 10.31
C MET A 145 8.44 -10.60 8.82
N ILE A 146 7.64 -9.77 8.13
CA ILE A 146 7.39 -9.91 6.69
C ILE A 146 8.67 -9.67 5.88
N ILE A 147 9.52 -8.70 6.27
CA ILE A 147 10.79 -8.44 5.58
C ILE A 147 11.74 -9.64 5.70
N ILE A 148 11.77 -10.29 6.87
CA ILE A 148 12.65 -11.45 7.12
C ILE A 148 12.26 -12.65 6.26
N ASP A 149 10.96 -12.87 6.03
CA ASP A 149 10.42 -14.01 5.29
C ASP A 149 9.57 -13.56 4.09
N PHE A 150 10.14 -12.63 3.30
CA PHE A 150 9.39 -11.94 2.26
C PHE A 150 8.89 -12.87 1.16
N ASP A 151 9.69 -13.86 0.76
CA ASP A 151 9.36 -14.76 -0.35
C ASP A 151 8.12 -15.61 -0.05
N ASP A 152 8.07 -16.19 1.16
CA ASP A 152 6.91 -16.96 1.60
C ASP A 152 5.67 -16.07 1.77
N PHE A 153 5.84 -14.87 2.32
CA PHE A 153 4.76 -13.88 2.36
C PHE A 153 4.25 -13.52 0.97
N PHE A 154 5.15 -13.29 0.01
CA PHE A 154 4.83 -12.92 -1.36
C PHE A 154 3.99 -14.04 -2.02
N ILE A 155 4.41 -15.29 -1.89
CA ILE A 155 3.66 -16.44 -2.45
C ILE A 155 2.29 -16.58 -1.78
N LYS A 156 2.21 -16.53 -0.45
CA LYS A 156 0.93 -16.62 0.30
C LYS A 156 -0.01 -15.48 -0.05
N PHE A 157 0.51 -14.28 -0.23
CA PHE A 157 -0.25 -13.13 -0.70
C PHE A 157 -0.85 -13.39 -2.09
N HIS A 158 -0.11 -13.97 -3.02
CA HIS A 158 -0.64 -14.27 -4.36
C HIS A 158 -1.76 -15.29 -4.32
N TYR A 159 -1.64 -16.34 -3.50
CA TYR A 159 -2.74 -17.29 -3.29
C TYR A 159 -3.98 -16.67 -2.65
N LEU A 160 -3.81 -15.65 -1.81
CA LEU A 160 -4.93 -14.93 -1.20
C LEU A 160 -5.57 -13.91 -2.16
N ALA A 161 -4.74 -13.20 -2.93
CA ALA A 161 -5.17 -12.11 -3.79
C ALA A 161 -5.75 -12.60 -5.13
N PHE A 162 -5.28 -13.73 -5.64
CA PHE A 162 -5.62 -14.25 -6.96
C PHE A 162 -6.09 -15.71 -6.87
N SER A 163 -7.23 -16.01 -7.50
CA SER A 163 -7.80 -17.36 -7.56
C SER A 163 -7.22 -18.23 -8.69
N ASN A 164 -6.36 -17.65 -9.53
CA ASN A 164 -5.73 -18.30 -10.67
C ASN A 164 -4.19 -18.38 -10.47
N MET A 165 -3.50 -19.05 -11.39
CA MET A 165 -2.03 -19.21 -11.39
C MET A 165 -1.33 -18.34 -12.43
N ASN A 166 -2.01 -17.33 -12.98
CA ASN A 166 -1.45 -16.47 -14.04
C ASN A 166 -0.24 -15.66 -13.55
N TRP A 167 -0.05 -15.50 -12.25
CA TRP A 167 1.10 -14.83 -11.64
C TRP A 167 2.41 -15.65 -11.71
N VAL A 168 2.36 -16.93 -12.07
CA VAL A 168 3.56 -17.77 -12.24
C VAL A 168 4.13 -17.58 -13.64
N PHE A 169 5.09 -16.66 -13.75
CA PHE A 169 5.72 -16.31 -15.03
C PHE A 169 6.90 -17.22 -15.37
N SER A 170 6.93 -17.72 -16.61
CA SER A 170 8.15 -18.25 -17.20
C SER A 170 9.05 -17.10 -17.69
N PRO A 171 10.34 -17.04 -17.31
CA PRO A 171 11.28 -16.03 -17.78
C PRO A 171 11.47 -15.99 -19.31
N THR A 172 11.16 -17.09 -20.00
CA THR A 172 11.27 -17.17 -21.48
C THR A 172 10.05 -16.56 -22.16
N SER A 173 8.85 -16.89 -21.69
CA SER A 173 7.58 -16.42 -22.28
C SER A 173 7.21 -15.02 -21.81
N ASN A 174 7.55 -14.68 -20.56
CA ASN A 174 7.22 -13.41 -19.90
C ASN A 174 8.50 -12.82 -19.28
N PRO A 175 9.44 -12.32 -20.10
CA PRO A 175 10.74 -11.83 -19.63
C PRO A 175 10.65 -10.63 -18.68
N ILE A 176 9.49 -9.98 -18.60
CA ILE A 176 9.19 -8.91 -17.64
C ILE A 176 9.47 -9.32 -16.19
N ILE A 177 9.35 -10.61 -15.83
CA ILE A 177 9.65 -11.09 -14.48
C ILE A 177 11.11 -10.83 -14.07
N ASN A 178 12.04 -10.80 -15.03
CA ASN A 178 13.45 -10.52 -14.76
C ASN A 178 13.72 -9.05 -14.42
N LEU A 179 12.74 -8.15 -14.63
CA LEU A 179 12.77 -6.79 -14.12
C LEU A 179 12.32 -6.70 -12.66
N PHE A 180 11.62 -7.72 -12.18
CA PHE A 180 11.00 -7.77 -10.86
C PHE A 180 11.51 -8.97 -10.06
N PRO A 181 12.83 -9.04 -9.75
CA PRO A 181 13.30 -10.04 -8.80
C PRO A 181 12.57 -9.89 -7.45
N ASP A 182 12.52 -10.97 -6.70
CA ASP A 182 12.08 -11.02 -5.29
C ASP A 182 12.60 -9.82 -4.47
N ASP A 183 13.90 -9.54 -4.53
CA ASP A 183 14.55 -8.42 -3.85
C ASP A 183 13.96 -7.05 -4.25
N PHE A 184 13.48 -6.89 -5.48
CA PHE A 184 12.83 -5.66 -5.92
C PHE A 184 11.48 -5.48 -5.22
N PHE A 185 10.65 -6.53 -5.15
CA PHE A 185 9.38 -6.46 -4.42
C PHE A 185 9.59 -6.32 -2.91
N ALA A 186 10.59 -6.99 -2.33
CA ALA A 186 10.96 -6.83 -0.93
C ALA A 186 11.37 -5.38 -0.61
N MET A 187 12.16 -4.77 -1.50
CA MET A 187 12.54 -3.36 -1.40
C MET A 187 11.35 -2.42 -1.48
N LEU A 188 10.43 -2.64 -2.43
CA LEU A 188 9.20 -1.85 -2.54
C LEU A 188 8.32 -2.00 -1.28
N PHE A 189 8.19 -3.22 -0.76
CA PHE A 189 7.49 -3.46 0.51
C PHE A 189 8.14 -2.71 1.67
N GLY A 190 9.46 -2.77 1.79
CA GLY A 190 10.22 -2.07 2.84
C GLY A 190 10.02 -0.55 2.78
N ILE A 191 10.01 0.04 1.58
CA ILE A 191 9.76 1.48 1.41
C ILE A 191 8.31 1.84 1.72
N TRP A 192 7.35 1.05 1.24
CA TRP A 192 5.94 1.21 1.56
C TRP A 192 5.68 1.16 3.07
N TRP A 193 6.26 0.16 3.75
CA TRP A 193 6.18 -0.01 5.18
C TRP A 193 6.81 1.18 5.91
N LEU A 194 8.02 1.60 5.52
CA LEU A 194 8.70 2.75 6.11
C LEU A 194 7.87 4.04 5.98
N PHE A 195 7.34 4.35 4.79
CA PHE A 195 6.48 5.51 4.60
C PHE A 195 5.20 5.43 5.44
N THR A 196 4.60 4.24 5.57
CA THR A 196 3.44 4.04 6.45
C THR A 196 3.76 4.37 7.90
N ILE A 197 4.87 3.84 8.43
CA ILE A 197 5.33 4.09 9.80
C ILE A 197 5.66 5.58 10.01
N LEU A 198 6.32 6.24 9.05
CA LEU A 198 6.66 7.65 9.13
C LEU A 198 5.41 8.54 9.15
N LEU A 199 4.42 8.27 8.29
CA LEU A 199 3.16 9.00 8.25
C LEU A 199 2.38 8.84 9.56
N LEU A 200 2.26 7.63 10.09
CA LEU A 200 1.60 7.37 11.37
C LEU A 200 2.35 8.02 12.54
N SER A 201 3.68 7.97 12.53
CA SER A 201 4.51 8.65 13.54
C SER A 201 4.35 10.16 13.51
N LEU A 202 4.24 10.75 12.32
CA LEU A 202 3.96 12.18 12.15
C LEU A 202 2.58 12.54 12.71
N ILE A 203 1.55 11.72 12.45
CA ILE A 203 0.20 11.92 12.98
C ILE A 203 0.22 11.82 14.52
N GLN A 204 0.86 10.78 15.06
CA GLN A 204 1.06 10.59 16.50
C GLN A 204 1.75 11.80 17.14
N TRP A 205 2.81 12.31 16.52
CA TRP A 205 3.53 13.49 17.00
C TRP A 205 2.65 14.75 16.97
N ARG A 206 1.87 14.96 15.90
CA ARG A 206 0.91 16.07 15.79
C ARG A 206 -0.15 16.02 16.88
N ILE A 207 -0.70 14.84 17.17
CA ILE A 207 -1.68 14.62 18.25
C ILE A 207 -1.05 14.97 19.60
N ASN A 208 0.14 14.43 19.90
CA ASN A 208 0.81 14.66 21.17
C ASN A 208 1.16 16.15 21.38
N ARG A 209 1.63 16.83 20.33
CA ARG A 209 1.94 18.27 20.39
C ARG A 209 0.68 19.14 20.54
N TYR A 210 -0.46 18.68 20.03
CA TYR A 210 -1.73 19.36 20.29
C TYR A 210 -2.15 19.18 21.74
N LEU A 211 -2.13 17.95 22.27
CA LEU A 211 -2.47 17.64 23.66
C LEU A 211 -1.57 18.36 24.67
N SER A 212 -0.26 18.47 24.38
CA SER A 212 0.68 19.17 25.27
C SER A 212 0.50 20.69 25.33
N ARG A 213 -0.30 21.29 24.44
CA ARG A 213 -0.65 22.73 24.50
C ARG A 213 -1.90 23.00 25.32
N LEU A 214 -2.60 21.95 25.74
CA LEU A 214 -3.87 22.02 26.46
C LEU A 214 -3.69 21.85 27.98
N ILE A 215 -2.51 21.41 28.40
CA ILE A 215 -2.05 21.25 29.78
C ILE A 215 -1.08 22.39 30.06
#